data_AF-A0A920RRI2-F1
#
_entry.id   AF-A0A920RRI2-F1
#
_cell.length_a   1.000
_cell.length_b   1.000
_cell.length_c   1.000
_cell.angle_alpha   90.00
_cell.angle_beta   90.00
_cell.angle_gamma   90.00
#
_symmetry.space_group_name_H-M   'P 1'
#
loop_
_entity.id
_entity.type
_entity.pdbx_description
1 polymer ?
#
loop_
_entity_poly.entity_id
_entity_poly.type
_entity_poly.pdbx_seq_one_letter_code
_entity_poly.pdbx_strand_id
1 'polypeptide(L)'
;MLIVDGQNNHNWKSTTPVLKAFLEKSGRFTVTVATSPARNGKEADWAKFRPDFAANDVVLSNYNGQPWPKPVQASLEKYVTGGGGLVIVHAANNAFPQWGEWNKMIGLGLGGGRLR
;
A
#
# COMPACT_ATOMS: atom_id res chain seq x y z
N MET A 1 -5.13 12.14 -0.25
CA MET A 1 -5.13 10.66 -0.09
C MET A 1 -4.13 10.06 -1.07
N LEU A 2 -3.37 9.08 -0.60
CA LEU A 2 -2.38 8.36 -1.40
C LEU A 2 -2.85 6.95 -1.73
N ILE A 3 -2.85 6.58 -3.00
CA ILE A 3 -2.95 5.17 -3.43
C ILE A 3 -1.54 4.60 -3.58
N VAL A 4 -1.29 3.42 -3.01
CA VAL A 4 -0.06 2.66 -3.26
C VAL A 4 -0.36 1.47 -4.17
N ASP A 5 0.31 1.39 -5.31
CA ASP A 5 0.17 0.32 -6.30
C ASP A 5 1.53 -0.14 -6.86
N GLY A 6 1.54 -0.82 -8.02
CA GLY A 6 2.77 -1.25 -8.71
C GLY A 6 2.92 -2.77 -8.80
N GLN A 7 2.37 -3.53 -7.85
CA GLN A 7 2.29 -4.98 -7.92
C GLN A 7 1.03 -5.49 -7.25
N ASN A 8 0.30 -6.34 -7.98
CA ASN A 8 -0.87 -7.03 -7.45
C ASN A 8 -1.10 -8.29 -8.29
N ASN A 9 -1.63 -9.35 -7.70
CA ASN A 9 -2.12 -10.52 -8.43
C ASN A 9 -3.42 -10.24 -9.20
N HIS A 10 -4.03 -9.07 -8.99
CA HIS A 10 -5.12 -8.51 -9.80
C HIS A 10 -4.61 -7.45 -10.77
N ASN A 11 -5.45 -7.04 -11.73
CA ASN A 11 -5.10 -6.05 -12.76
C ASN A 11 -5.05 -4.61 -12.20
N TRP A 12 -4.06 -4.33 -11.34
CA TRP A 12 -3.90 -3.02 -10.67
C TRP A 12 -3.73 -1.86 -11.66
N LYS A 13 -3.14 -2.10 -12.84
CA LYS A 13 -2.98 -1.08 -13.89
C LYS A 13 -4.33 -0.57 -14.40
N SER A 14 -5.36 -1.43 -14.40
CA SER A 14 -6.73 -1.04 -14.74
C SER A 14 -7.51 -0.56 -13.53
N THR A 15 -7.32 -1.15 -12.35
CA THR A 15 -8.10 -0.77 -11.16
C THR A 15 -7.67 0.55 -10.54
N THR A 16 -6.38 0.90 -10.52
CA THR A 16 -5.91 2.17 -9.92
C THR A 16 -6.54 3.40 -10.60
N PRO A 17 -6.56 3.55 -11.94
CA PRO A 17 -7.20 4.69 -12.58
C PRO A 17 -8.69 4.79 -12.27
N VAL A 18 -9.39 3.64 -12.19
CA VAL A 18 -10.83 3.60 -11.85
C VAL A 18 -11.05 4.02 -10.39
N LEU A 19 -10.27 3.48 -9.44
CA LEU A 19 -10.34 3.86 -8.02
C LEU A 19 -10.07 5.35 -7.85
N LYS A 20 -9.01 5.86 -8.49
CA LYS A 20 -8.68 7.28 -8.49
C LYS A 20 -9.84 8.13 -9.00
N ALA A 21 -10.34 7.84 -10.20
CA ALA A 21 -11.44 8.60 -10.80
C ALA A 21 -12.72 8.57 -9.94
N PHE A 22 -13.07 7.41 -9.37
CA PHE A 22 -14.23 7.28 -8.50
C PHE A 22 -14.10 8.11 -7.21
N LEU A 23 -12.94 8.08 -6.58
CA LEU A 23 -12.66 8.84 -5.36
C LEU A 23 -12.63 10.34 -5.63
N GLU A 24 -11.99 10.78 -6.71
CA GLU A 24 -11.95 12.19 -7.12
C GLU A 24 -13.33 12.72 -7.53
N LYS A 25 -14.16 11.90 -8.20
CA LYS A 25 -15.53 12.27 -8.59
C LYS A 25 -16.42 12.65 -7.41
N SER A 26 -16.10 12.18 -6.20
CA SER A 26 -16.83 12.58 -4.99
C SER A 26 -16.64 14.05 -4.61
N GLY A 27 -15.61 14.71 -5.12
CA GLY A 27 -15.20 16.07 -4.71
C GLY A 27 -14.58 16.15 -3.32
N ARG A 28 -14.35 15.01 -2.65
CA ARG A 28 -13.85 14.94 -1.26
C ARG A 28 -12.37 14.61 -1.15
N PHE A 29 -11.76 14.14 -2.23
CA PHE A 29 -10.39 13.64 -2.21
C PHE A 29 -9.58 14.23 -3.36
N THR A 30 -8.39 14.73 -3.04
CA THR A 30 -7.28 14.84 -3.99
C THR A 30 -6.48 13.55 -3.92
N VAL A 31 -6.32 12.86 -5.04
CA VAL A 31 -5.73 11.52 -5.08
C VAL A 31 -4.39 11.50 -5.81
N THR A 32 -3.35 11.16 -5.07
CA THR A 32 -2.01 10.89 -5.60
C THR A 32 -1.78 9.37 -5.67
N VAL A 33 -0.84 8.94 -6.51
CA VAL A 33 -0.49 7.52 -6.68
C VAL A 33 1.02 7.37 -6.50
N ALA A 34 1.43 6.44 -5.64
CA ALA A 34 2.80 5.97 -5.53
C ALA A 34 2.90 4.55 -6.09
N THR A 35 3.45 4.42 -7.30
CA THR A 35 3.65 3.14 -7.97
C THR A 35 5.01 2.56 -7.58
N SER A 36 4.99 1.36 -6.98
CA SER A 36 6.23 0.64 -6.66
C SER A 36 6.99 0.22 -7.92
N PRO A 37 8.30 -0.05 -7.82
CA PRO A 37 9.01 -0.80 -8.84
C PRO A 37 8.36 -2.16 -9.13
N ALA A 38 8.64 -2.72 -10.30
CA ALA A 38 8.20 -4.06 -10.68
C ALA A 38 8.79 -5.15 -9.77
N ARG A 39 8.19 -6.34 -9.81
CA ARG A 39 8.70 -7.51 -9.08
C ARG A 39 10.13 -7.82 -9.54
N ASN A 40 11.04 -8.03 -8.60
CA ASN A 40 12.48 -8.20 -8.87
C ASN A 40 13.12 -7.01 -9.61
N GLY A 41 12.53 -5.81 -9.50
CA GLY A 41 13.13 -4.57 -9.99
C GLY A 41 14.46 -4.26 -9.30
N LYS A 42 15.24 -3.35 -9.88
CA LYS A 42 16.60 -3.03 -9.40
C LYS A 42 16.54 -2.51 -7.97
N GLU A 43 17.54 -2.86 -7.17
CA GLU A 43 17.67 -2.37 -5.80
C GLU A 43 17.67 -0.85 -5.72
N ALA A 44 18.32 -0.18 -6.69
CA ALA A 44 18.33 1.28 -6.80
C ALA A 44 16.93 1.90 -7.01
N ASP A 45 16.00 1.20 -7.67
CA ASP A 45 14.63 1.68 -7.86
C ASP A 45 13.82 1.52 -6.56
N TRP A 46 14.04 0.42 -5.84
CA TRP A 46 13.46 0.20 -4.52
C TRP A 46 14.03 1.12 -3.44
N ALA A 47 15.30 1.51 -3.55
CA ALA A 47 15.92 2.49 -2.67
C ALA A 47 15.24 3.88 -2.82
N LYS A 48 14.76 4.21 -4.01
CA LYS A 48 14.04 5.47 -4.31
C LYS A 48 12.56 5.42 -3.96
N PHE A 49 11.96 4.23 -3.85
CA PHE A 49 10.57 4.10 -3.46
C PHE A 49 10.38 4.52 -1.99
N ARG A 50 9.98 5.78 -1.77
CA ARG A 50 9.76 6.41 -0.46
C ARG A 50 8.46 7.23 -0.49
N PRO A 51 7.27 6.59 -0.48
CA PRO A 51 6.02 7.32 -0.40
C PRO A 51 5.95 8.11 0.92
N ASP A 52 5.57 9.38 0.84
CA ASP A 52 5.36 10.22 2.03
C ASP A 52 3.95 10.00 2.58
N PHE A 53 3.84 9.05 3.52
CA PHE A 53 2.56 8.73 4.15
C PHE A 53 2.07 9.88 5.03
N ALA A 54 2.96 10.61 5.70
CA ALA A 54 2.60 11.68 6.63
C ALA A 54 2.00 12.90 5.93
N ALA A 55 2.30 13.12 4.64
CA ALA A 55 1.67 14.15 3.83
C ALA A 55 0.22 13.84 3.40
N ASN A 56 -0.38 12.74 3.87
CA ASN A 56 -1.71 12.29 3.45
C ASN A 56 -2.58 11.87 4.63
N ASP A 57 -3.84 12.33 4.66
CA ASP A 57 -4.80 11.92 5.71
C ASP A 57 -5.16 10.42 5.66
N VAL A 58 -5.11 9.83 4.46
CA VAL A 58 -5.44 8.43 4.20
C VAL A 58 -4.48 7.82 3.18
N VAL A 59 -4.04 6.59 3.46
CA VAL A 59 -3.31 5.70 2.55
C VAL A 59 -4.21 4.53 2.15
N LEU A 60 -4.41 4.33 0.85
CA LEU A 60 -5.16 3.22 0.27
C LEU A 60 -4.17 2.23 -0.38
N SER A 61 -4.14 0.99 0.10
CA SER A 61 -3.33 -0.07 -0.50
C SER A 61 -4.11 -0.82 -1.58
N ASN A 62 -3.59 -0.77 -2.82
CA ASN A 62 -3.96 -1.62 -3.95
C ASN A 62 -2.79 -2.56 -4.28
N TYR A 63 -2.11 -3.09 -3.25
CA TYR A 63 -0.83 -3.78 -3.38
C TYR A 63 -0.80 -5.14 -2.68
N ASN A 64 -0.26 -6.18 -3.34
CA ASN A 64 0.06 -7.47 -2.68
C ASN A 64 1.29 -8.21 -3.27
N GLY A 65 2.30 -7.45 -3.67
CA GLY A 65 3.54 -7.97 -4.26
C GLY A 65 4.72 -8.15 -3.29
N GLN A 66 5.92 -7.89 -3.82
CA GLN A 66 7.20 -7.98 -3.13
C GLN A 66 7.23 -7.14 -1.83
N PRO A 67 7.88 -7.63 -0.74
CA PRO A 67 8.05 -6.84 0.47
C PRO A 67 8.65 -5.46 0.19
N TRP A 68 8.05 -4.42 0.79
CA TRP A 68 8.61 -3.08 0.71
C TRP A 68 9.92 -2.96 1.52
N PRO A 69 10.81 -2.01 1.19
CA PRO A 69 12.02 -1.77 1.96
C PRO A 69 11.71 -1.46 3.43
N LYS A 70 12.57 -1.90 4.35
CA LYS A 70 12.39 -1.70 5.80
C LYS A 70 12.13 -0.23 6.21
N PRO A 71 12.77 0.79 5.62
CA PRO A 71 12.42 2.18 5.91
C PRO A 71 10.98 2.57 5.51
N VAL A 72 10.45 2.00 4.42
CA VAL A 72 9.06 2.23 3.99
C VAL A 72 8.10 1.52 4.94
N GLN A 73 8.44 0.30 5.39
CA GLN A 73 7.68 -0.43 6.40
C GLN A 73 7.53 0.39 7.69
N ALA A 74 8.67 0.83 8.26
CA ALA A 74 8.70 1.63 9.48
C ALA A 74 7.95 2.97 9.33
N SER A 75 8.00 3.61 8.16
CA SER A 75 7.25 4.84 7.89
C SER A 75 5.74 4.61 7.91
N LEU A 76 5.25 3.51 7.32
CA LEU A 76 3.82 3.18 7.37
C LEU A 76 3.37 2.84 8.80
N GLU A 77 4.17 2.06 9.53
CA GLU A 77 3.88 1.74 10.94
C GLU A 77 3.74 3.02 11.77
N LYS A 78 4.70 3.94 11.66
CA LYS A 78 4.64 5.24 12.34
C LYS A 78 3.41 6.05 11.94
N TYR A 79 3.07 6.05 10.66
CA TYR A 79 1.89 6.76 10.15
C TYR A 79 0.60 6.23 10.77
N VAL A 80 0.38 4.92 10.76
CA VAL A 80 -0.85 4.31 11.30
C VAL A 80 -0.92 4.43 12.81
N THR A 81 0.19 4.17 13.52
CA THR A 81 0.25 4.34 14.99
C THR A 81 0.09 5.80 15.41
N GLY A 82 0.45 6.75 14.54
CA GLY A 82 0.21 8.18 14.71
C GLY A 82 -1.21 8.65 14.40
N GLY A 83 -2.13 7.74 14.06
CA GLY A 83 -3.55 8.06 13.76
C GLY A 83 -3.88 8.23 12.28
N GLY A 84 -2.93 7.93 11.38
CA GLY A 84 -3.16 7.94 9.93
C GLY A 84 -4.11 6.84 9.48
N GLY A 85 -4.99 7.15 8.52
CA GLY A 85 -5.97 6.19 8.00
C GLY A 85 -5.36 5.21 7.00
N LEU A 86 -5.55 3.89 7.22
CA LEU A 86 -5.16 2.85 6.27
C LEU A 86 -6.39 2.14 5.70
N VAL A 87 -6.52 2.13 4.38
CA VAL A 87 -7.59 1.45 3.65
C VAL A 87 -7.00 0.30 2.83
N ILE A 88 -7.54 -0.90 3.01
CA ILE A 88 -7.09 -2.11 2.33
C ILE A 88 -8.15 -2.53 1.31
N VAL A 89 -7.80 -2.53 0.02
CA VAL A 89 -8.74 -2.90 -1.03
C VAL A 89 -8.54 -4.33 -1.49
N HIS A 90 -9.59 -5.15 -1.34
CA HIS A 90 -9.68 -6.50 -1.89
C HIS A 90 -8.45 -7.36 -1.53
N ALA A 91 -7.69 -7.81 -2.52
CA ALA A 91 -6.55 -8.71 -2.35
C ALA A 91 -5.33 -8.03 -1.70
N ALA A 92 -5.37 -6.73 -1.41
CA ALA A 92 -4.30 -6.06 -0.67
C ALA A 92 -4.12 -6.63 0.75
N ASN A 93 -5.17 -7.22 1.35
CA ASN A 93 -5.04 -7.90 2.65
C ASN A 93 -4.14 -9.15 2.60
N ASN A 94 -3.81 -9.65 1.40
CA ASN A 94 -2.90 -10.78 1.19
C ASN A 94 -1.42 -10.39 1.24
N ALA A 95 -1.09 -9.09 1.26
CA ALA A 95 0.28 -8.62 1.28
C ALA A 95 1.04 -9.03 2.55
N PHE A 96 2.36 -9.13 2.41
CA PHE A 96 3.34 -9.16 3.50
C PHE A 96 3.06 -10.13 4.66
N PRO A 97 2.91 -11.46 4.42
CA PRO A 97 2.58 -12.41 5.47
C PRO A 97 3.60 -12.45 6.62
N GLN A 98 4.88 -12.17 6.32
CA GLN A 98 5.99 -12.15 7.28
C GLN A 98 6.16 -10.80 8.00
N TRP A 99 5.30 -9.82 7.74
CA TRP A 99 5.36 -8.51 8.38
C TRP A 99 4.32 -8.45 9.50
N GLY A 100 4.76 -8.71 10.74
CA GLY A 100 3.88 -8.75 11.91
C GLY A 100 3.02 -7.51 12.09
N GLU A 101 3.61 -6.32 12.01
CA GLU A 101 2.88 -5.05 12.15
C GLU A 101 1.85 -4.83 11.03
N TRP A 102 2.15 -5.24 9.79
CA TRP A 102 1.15 -5.23 8.72
C TRP A 102 -0.07 -6.08 9.07
N ASN A 103 0.15 -7.31 9.55
CA ASN A 103 -0.94 -8.20 9.95
C ASN A 103 -1.82 -7.59 11.06
N LYS A 104 -1.19 -6.91 12.04
CA LYS A 104 -1.92 -6.18 13.09
C LYS A 104 -2.72 -5.00 12.54
N MET A 105 -2.10 -4.18 11.67
CA MET A 105 -2.73 -3.01 11.07
C MET A 105 -3.98 -3.35 10.26
N ILE A 106 -4.01 -4.50 9.56
CA ILE A 106 -5.15 -4.90 8.72
C ILE A 106 -6.21 -5.73 9.44
N GLY A 107 -5.92 -6.22 10.66
CA GLY A 107 -6.80 -7.09 11.45
C GLY A 107 -6.94 -8.53 10.93
N LEU A 108 -7.27 -8.71 9.65
CA LEU A 108 -7.40 -10.02 9.01
C LEU A 108 -6.81 -10.02 7.60
N GLY A 109 -6.04 -11.06 7.27
CA GLY A 109 -5.63 -11.31 5.90
C GLY A 109 -5.65 -12.80 5.54
N LEU A 110 -5.70 -13.10 4.25
CA LEU A 110 -6.05 -14.43 3.72
C LEU A 110 -4.87 -15.13 3.01
N GLY A 111 -3.68 -14.52 3.00
CA GLY A 111 -2.45 -15.10 2.44
C GLY A 111 -1.78 -16.12 3.38
N GLY A 112 -1.21 -17.20 2.83
CA GLY A 112 -0.52 -18.25 3.59
C GLY A 112 0.82 -17.81 4.21
N GLY A 113 1.29 -18.56 5.20
CA GLY A 113 2.61 -18.36 5.83
C GLY A 113 2.70 -17.18 6.79
N ARG A 114 1.59 -16.74 7.40
CA ARG A 114 1.60 -15.61 8.35
C ARG A 114 2.27 -16.00 9.67
N LEU A 115 3.04 -15.05 10.23
CA LEU A 115 3.51 -15.13 11.61
C LEU A 115 2.29 -15.11 12.54
N ARG A 116 2.20 -16.10 13.44
CA ARG A 116 1.20 -16.18 14.50
C ARG A 116 1.68 -15.43 15.73
#